data_AF-A0A7S3QHQ5-F1
#
_entry.id   AF-A0A7S3QHQ5-F1
#
_cell.length_a   1.000
_cell.length_b   1.000
_cell.length_c   1.000
_cell.angle_alpha   90.00
_cell.angle_beta   90.00
_cell.angle_gamma   90.00
#
_symmetry.space_group_name_H-M   'P 1'
#
loop_
_entity.id
_entity.type
_entity.pdbx_description
1 polymer ?
#
loop_
_entity_poly.entity_id
_entity_poly.type
_entity_poly.pdbx_seq_one_letter_code
_entity_poly.pdbx_strand_id
1 'polypeptide(L)'
;FSPDSFVQSAIQLATYRLFGKQVGTYEASQVRPFVHGRTETTRSVSEASNAFVQRMGLFPEKNEHDGDARKEKIALLRTTAFKHQKYLRDASNGQGCDRHFFGLSMLVGENENAPTLFTDPVFQRSKRWRVSTSTLPLLPGFGCVVDDGIGI
;
A
#
# COMPACT_ATOMS: atom_id res chain seq x y z
N PHE A 1 -2.53 10.18 -14.79
CA PHE A 1 -2.66 9.29 -13.61
C PHE A 1 -3.88 9.73 -12.83
N SER A 2 -4.53 8.86 -12.06
CA SER A 2 -5.38 9.34 -10.97
C SER A 2 -4.49 10.15 -10.01
N PRO A 3 -4.95 11.32 -9.49
CA PRO A 3 -4.19 12.08 -8.50
C PRO A 3 -3.75 11.23 -7.30
N ASP A 4 -4.66 10.39 -6.81
CA ASP A 4 -4.43 9.48 -5.70
C ASP A 4 -3.28 8.48 -5.98
N SER A 5 -3.32 7.81 -7.14
CA SER A 5 -2.28 6.85 -7.51
C SER A 5 -0.91 7.50 -7.74
N PHE A 6 -0.89 8.76 -8.16
CA PHE A 6 0.36 9.53 -8.26
C PHE A 6 0.92 9.87 -6.88
N VAL A 7 0.08 10.36 -5.96
CA VAL A 7 0.47 10.65 -4.57
C VAL A 7 0.96 9.39 -3.87
N GLN A 8 0.25 8.28 -4.01
CA GLN A 8 0.67 7.00 -3.43
C GLN A 8 2.01 6.51 -4.01
N SER A 9 2.25 6.71 -5.32
CA SER A 9 3.56 6.42 -5.91
C SER A 9 4.68 7.30 -5.32
N ALA A 10 4.38 8.57 -5.04
CA ALA A 10 5.32 9.48 -4.40
C ALA A 10 5.58 9.09 -2.93
N ILE A 11 4.54 8.70 -2.18
CA ILE A 11 4.66 8.16 -0.82
C ILE A 11 5.56 6.92 -0.82
N GLN A 12 5.41 6.01 -1.78
CA GLN A 12 6.29 4.84 -1.89
C GLN A 12 7.75 5.23 -2.09
N LEU A 13 8.04 6.21 -2.95
CA LEU A 13 9.41 6.70 -3.14
C LEU A 13 9.97 7.38 -1.88
N ALA A 14 9.18 8.24 -1.23
CA ALA A 14 9.59 8.89 0.01
C ALA A 14 9.87 7.88 1.11
N THR A 15 9.00 6.87 1.24
CA THR A 15 9.12 5.75 2.17
C THR A 15 10.39 4.94 1.92
N TYR A 16 10.66 4.62 0.65
CA TYR A 16 11.87 3.89 0.25
C TYR A 16 13.15 4.66 0.63
N ARG A 17 13.16 5.98 0.42
CA ARG A 17 14.30 6.84 0.80
C ARG A 17 14.44 7.00 2.32
N LEU A 18 13.33 7.09 3.04
CA LEU A 18 13.33 7.24 4.50
C LEU A 18 13.81 5.98 5.21
N PHE A 19 13.30 4.81 4.82
CA PHE A 19 13.58 3.55 5.51
C PHE A 19 14.67 2.71 4.84
N GLY A 20 15.19 3.14 3.70
CA GLY A 20 16.16 2.39 2.89
C GLY A 20 15.58 1.15 2.19
N LYS A 21 14.27 0.91 2.32
CA LYS A 21 13.56 -0.23 1.75
C LYS A 21 12.06 0.06 1.67
N GLN A 22 11.34 -0.69 0.84
CA GLN A 22 9.88 -0.70 0.93
C GLN A 22 9.43 -1.35 2.24
N VAL A 23 8.36 -0.82 2.81
CA VAL A 23 7.74 -1.31 4.04
C VAL A 23 6.24 -1.43 3.83
N GLY A 24 5.57 -2.26 4.64
CA GLY A 24 4.13 -2.45 4.56
C GLY A 24 3.39 -1.11 4.59
N THR A 25 2.67 -0.82 3.51
CA THR A 25 1.87 0.40 3.35
C THR A 25 0.39 0.04 3.24
N TYR A 26 -0.39 0.61 4.14
CA TYR A 26 -1.84 0.52 4.20
C TYR A 26 -2.45 1.76 3.55
N GLU A 27 -3.46 1.58 2.71
CA GLU A 27 -4.37 2.64 2.28
C GLU A 27 -5.82 2.22 2.56
N ALA A 28 -6.60 3.13 3.17
CA ALA A 28 -8.01 2.90 3.44
C ALA A 28 -8.85 3.02 2.16
N SER A 29 -9.46 1.90 1.74
CA SER A 29 -10.36 1.86 0.58
C SER A 29 -11.80 1.67 1.01
N GLN A 30 -12.67 2.58 0.59
CA GLN A 30 -14.07 2.56 1.02
C GLN A 30 -14.86 1.55 0.19
N VAL A 31 -15.63 0.69 0.86
CA VAL A 31 -16.52 -0.31 0.23
C VAL A 31 -18.00 0.08 0.40
N ARG A 32 -18.28 1.38 0.34
CA ARG A 32 -19.62 1.98 0.52
C ARG A 32 -20.74 1.46 -0.39
N PRO A 33 -20.47 0.92 -1.60
CA PRO A 33 -21.54 0.33 -2.42
C PRO A 33 -22.23 -0.90 -1.80
N PHE A 34 -21.60 -1.56 -0.81
CA PHE A 34 -22.15 -2.74 -0.16
C PHE A 34 -22.91 -2.38 1.12
N VAL A 35 -23.95 -3.16 1.45
CA VAL A 35 -24.73 -2.99 2.71
C VAL A 35 -23.78 -3.14 3.91
N HIS A 36 -23.84 -2.17 4.83
CA HIS A 36 -22.93 -2.04 5.98
C HIS A 36 -21.44 -1.94 5.61
N GLY A 37 -21.12 -1.59 4.36
CA GLY A 37 -19.77 -1.44 3.87
C GLY A 37 -18.97 -0.40 4.66
N ARG A 38 -17.80 -0.80 5.16
CA ARG A 38 -16.81 0.07 5.81
C ARG A 38 -15.61 0.26 4.90
N THR A 39 -14.51 -0.44 5.19
CA THR A 39 -13.27 -0.35 4.41
C THR A 39 -12.70 -1.72 4.07
N GLU A 40 -12.01 -1.78 2.95
CA GLU A 40 -10.97 -2.75 2.62
C GLU A 40 -9.61 -2.04 2.63
N THR A 41 -8.53 -2.80 2.48
CA THR A 41 -7.15 -2.36 2.39
C THR A 41 -6.72 -2.33 0.93
N THR A 42 -6.25 -1.19 0.47
CA THR A 42 -5.41 -1.14 -0.72
C THR A 42 -3.95 -1.24 -0.28
N ARG A 43 -3.28 -2.30 -0.75
CA ARG A 43 -1.85 -2.49 -0.54
C ARG A 43 -1.09 -1.70 -1.60
N SER A 44 -0.57 -0.52 -1.23
CA SER A 44 0.12 0.38 -2.17
C SER A 44 1.49 -0.16 -2.62
N VAL A 45 2.05 -1.10 -1.86
CA VAL A 45 3.28 -1.83 -2.21
C VAL A 45 2.96 -2.90 -3.25
N SER A 46 3.70 -2.90 -4.36
CA SER A 46 3.57 -3.87 -5.45
C SER A 46 4.94 -4.10 -6.10
N GLU A 47 5.08 -5.14 -6.90
CA GLU A 47 6.30 -5.35 -7.71
C GLU A 47 6.60 -4.15 -8.62
N ALA A 48 5.55 -3.53 -9.17
CA ALA A 48 5.68 -2.32 -9.99
C ALA A 48 6.23 -1.14 -9.18
N SER A 49 5.68 -0.90 -7.98
CA SER A 49 6.19 0.17 -7.11
C SER A 49 7.60 -0.11 -6.64
N ASN A 50 7.95 -1.37 -6.37
CA ASN A 50 9.31 -1.76 -6.00
C ASN A 50 10.31 -1.45 -7.14
N ALA A 51 10.00 -1.85 -8.38
CA ALA A 51 10.84 -1.55 -9.54
C ALA A 51 11.01 -0.03 -9.74
N PHE A 52 9.93 0.73 -9.57
CA PHE A 52 9.98 2.20 -9.65
C PHE A 52 10.89 2.81 -8.57
N VAL A 53 10.71 2.47 -7.30
CA VAL A 53 11.51 3.09 -6.22
C VAL A 53 12.98 2.67 -6.27
N GLN A 54 13.26 1.42 -6.66
CA GLN A 54 14.63 0.96 -6.89
C GLN A 54 15.30 1.75 -8.01
N ARG A 55 14.60 1.97 -9.13
CA ARG A 55 15.14 2.76 -10.24
C ARG A 55 15.34 4.24 -9.89
N MET A 56 14.48 4.78 -9.03
CA MET A 56 14.59 6.17 -8.55
C MET A 56 15.68 6.35 -7.48
N GLY A 57 16.14 5.27 -6.85
CA GLY A 57 17.22 5.24 -5.88
C GLY A 57 16.94 5.93 -4.55
N LEU A 58 17.87 5.72 -3.61
CA LEU A 58 17.85 6.37 -2.29
C LEU A 58 18.11 7.88 -2.38
N PHE A 59 18.85 8.31 -3.40
CA PHE A 59 19.19 9.71 -3.63
C PHE A 59 18.75 10.13 -5.04
N PRO A 60 18.26 11.36 -5.23
CA PRO A 60 17.93 11.87 -6.56
C PRO A 60 19.16 11.86 -7.49
N GLU A 61 19.06 11.11 -8.58
CA GLU A 61 20.00 11.24 -9.70
C GLU A 61 19.68 12.55 -10.44
N LYS A 62 20.68 13.44 -10.57
CA LYS A 62 20.59 14.70 -11.33
C LYS A 62 20.69 14.48 -12.85
N ASN A 63 19.86 13.58 -13.36
CA ASN A 63 19.84 13.15 -14.77
C ASN A 63 18.53 13.52 -15.48
N GLU A 64 17.86 14.59 -15.07
CA GLU A 64 16.63 15.11 -15.67
C GLU A 64 16.77 15.41 -17.18
N HIS A 65 17.98 15.77 -17.61
CA HIS A 65 18.31 16.05 -19.01
C HIS A 65 18.65 14.81 -19.84
N ASP A 66 18.90 13.66 -19.21
CA ASP A 66 19.06 12.38 -19.90
C ASP A 66 17.69 11.89 -20.38
N GLY A 67 17.51 11.88 -21.71
CA GLY A 67 16.24 11.52 -22.35
C GLY A 67 15.81 10.09 -22.08
N ASP A 68 16.75 9.15 -22.05
CA ASP A 68 16.48 7.73 -21.88
C ASP A 68 16.17 7.43 -20.41
N ALA A 69 16.97 7.96 -19.49
CA ALA A 69 16.70 7.84 -18.05
C ALA A 69 15.35 8.46 -17.67
N ARG A 70 15.01 9.63 -18.21
CA ARG A 70 13.72 10.27 -17.98
C ARG A 70 12.57 9.43 -18.52
N LYS A 71 12.70 8.88 -19.73
CA LYS A 71 11.67 8.05 -20.37
C LYS A 71 11.41 6.77 -19.56
N GLU A 72 12.46 6.12 -19.08
CA GLU A 72 12.38 4.94 -18.23
C GLU A 72 11.68 5.22 -16.90
N LYS A 73 12.09 6.27 -16.18
CA LYS A 73 11.48 6.67 -14.90
C LYS A 73 9.99 6.98 -15.05
N ILE A 74 9.60 7.68 -16.13
CA ILE A 74 8.19 7.95 -16.44
C ILE A 74 7.43 6.66 -16.75
N ALA A 75 8.02 5.72 -17.49
CA ALA A 75 7.38 4.45 -17.78
C ALA A 75 7.10 3.62 -16.51
N LEU A 76 8.07 3.54 -15.60
CA LEU A 76 7.91 2.85 -14.31
C LEU A 76 6.87 3.52 -13.42
N LEU A 77 6.85 4.87 -13.39
CA LEU A 77 5.79 5.61 -12.69
C LEU A 77 4.42 5.31 -13.28
N ARG A 78 4.30 5.21 -14.60
CA ARG A 78 3.03 4.85 -15.26
C ARG A 78 2.54 3.48 -14.86
N THR A 79 3.42 2.48 -14.90
CA THR A 79 3.11 1.11 -14.50
C THR A 79 2.71 1.05 -13.03
N THR A 80 3.44 1.75 -12.17
CA THR A 80 3.14 1.82 -10.73
C THR A 80 1.75 2.41 -10.46
N ALA A 81 1.46 3.57 -11.04
CA ALA A 81 0.17 4.23 -10.88
C ALA A 81 -0.99 3.39 -11.43
N PHE A 82 -0.79 2.71 -12.57
CA PHE A 82 -1.80 1.81 -13.13
C PHE A 82 -2.06 0.61 -12.20
N LYS A 83 -1.00 0.00 -11.66
CA LYS A 83 -1.13 -1.14 -10.74
C LYS A 83 -1.82 -0.74 -9.45
N HIS A 84 -1.46 0.41 -8.89
CA HIS A 84 -2.14 0.99 -7.73
C HIS A 84 -3.62 1.18 -7.99
N GLN A 85 -3.98 1.82 -9.11
CA GLN A 85 -5.38 2.06 -9.46
C GLN A 85 -6.17 0.75 -9.63
N LYS A 86 -5.52 -0.32 -10.12
CA LYS A 86 -6.15 -1.64 -10.16
C LYS A 86 -6.42 -2.17 -8.75
N TYR A 87 -5.46 -2.13 -7.84
CA TYR A 87 -5.67 -2.57 -6.46
C TYR A 87 -6.70 -1.74 -5.71
N LEU A 88 -6.75 -0.43 -5.95
CA LEU A 88 -7.78 0.46 -5.41
C LEU A 88 -9.17 0.03 -5.89
N ARG A 89 -9.34 -0.23 -7.19
CA ARG A 89 -10.62 -0.71 -7.75
C ARG A 89 -11.01 -2.06 -7.17
N ASP A 90 -10.10 -3.03 -7.19
CA ASP A 90 -10.34 -4.38 -6.68
C ASP A 90 -10.75 -4.30 -5.18
N ALA A 91 -10.03 -3.53 -4.35
CA ALA A 91 -10.39 -3.31 -2.94
C ALA A 91 -11.75 -2.62 -2.76
N SER A 92 -12.04 -1.56 -3.51
CA SER A 92 -13.33 -0.83 -3.42
C SER A 92 -14.54 -1.69 -3.82
N ASN A 93 -14.31 -2.73 -4.63
CA ASN A 93 -15.30 -3.73 -5.02
C ASN A 93 -15.33 -4.95 -4.07
N GLY A 94 -14.66 -4.88 -2.90
CA GLY A 94 -14.64 -5.97 -1.92
C GLY A 94 -13.80 -7.18 -2.36
N GLN A 95 -12.90 -7.02 -3.33
CA GLN A 95 -12.03 -8.07 -3.85
C GLN A 95 -10.60 -8.00 -3.28
N GLY A 96 -10.43 -7.28 -2.17
CA GLY A 96 -9.18 -7.32 -1.38
C GLY A 96 -9.09 -8.60 -0.56
N CYS A 97 -7.88 -8.88 -0.05
CA CYS A 97 -7.64 -10.08 0.77
C CYS A 97 -7.63 -9.79 2.27
N ASP A 98 -7.37 -8.55 2.69
CA ASP A 98 -7.14 -8.23 4.10
C ASP A 98 -8.39 -8.42 4.96
N ARG A 99 -9.56 -7.92 4.54
CA ARG A 99 -10.82 -8.18 5.29
C ARG A 99 -11.26 -9.63 5.18
N HIS A 100 -10.98 -10.31 4.06
CA HIS A 100 -11.28 -11.73 3.92
C HIS A 100 -10.48 -12.56 4.93
N PHE A 101 -9.16 -12.39 5.01
CA PHE A 101 -8.35 -13.10 5.99
C PHE A 101 -8.71 -12.72 7.44
N PHE A 102 -9.04 -11.46 7.70
CA PHE A 102 -9.54 -11.06 9.01
C PHE A 102 -10.85 -11.78 9.36
N GLY A 103 -11.82 -11.82 8.44
CA GLY A 103 -13.07 -12.56 8.63
C GLY A 103 -12.83 -14.04 8.91
N LEU A 104 -11.96 -14.70 8.13
CA LEU A 104 -11.57 -16.10 8.38
C LEU A 104 -10.95 -16.29 9.77
N SER A 105 -10.12 -15.36 10.23
CA SER A 105 -9.53 -15.44 11.57
C SER A 105 -10.56 -15.29 12.70
N MET A 106 -11.66 -14.57 12.46
CA MET A 106 -12.76 -14.44 13.42
C MET A 106 -13.69 -15.65 13.47
N LEU A 107 -13.63 -16.53 12.47
CA LEU A 107 -14.45 -17.76 12.41
C LEU A 107 -13.82 -18.94 13.14
N VAL A 108 -12.58 -18.83 13.61
CA VAL A 108 -11.91 -19.90 14.38
C VAL A 108 -12.66 -20.08 15.70
N GLY A 109 -13.19 -21.28 15.93
CA GLY A 109 -13.93 -21.60 17.15
C GLY A 109 -13.03 -21.70 18.39
N GLU A 110 -13.62 -21.58 19.59
CA GLU A 110 -12.89 -21.60 20.88
C GLU A 110 -12.04 -22.87 21.09
N ASN A 111 -12.45 -23.99 20.50
CA ASN A 111 -11.76 -25.29 20.61
C ASN A 111 -11.04 -25.69 19.31
N GLU A 112 -10.90 -24.79 18.35
CA GLU A 112 -10.22 -25.03 17.09
C GLU A 112 -8.82 -24.41 17.10
N ASN A 113 -7.87 -25.11 16.48
CA ASN A 113 -6.58 -24.50 16.19
C ASN A 113 -6.71 -23.61 14.96
N ALA A 114 -6.32 -22.35 15.09
CA ALA A 114 -6.21 -21.44 13.97
C ALA A 114 -5.28 -22.03 12.89
N PRO A 115 -5.58 -21.84 11.59
CA PRO A 115 -4.66 -22.21 10.52
C PRO A 115 -3.25 -21.66 10.74
N THR A 116 -2.23 -22.47 10.48
CA THR A 116 -0.81 -22.10 10.68
C THR A 116 -0.39 -20.87 9.89
N LEU A 117 -1.07 -20.59 8.77
CA LEU A 117 -0.92 -19.34 8.02
C LEU A 117 -1.02 -18.10 8.93
N PHE A 118 -1.93 -18.09 9.91
CA PHE A 118 -2.14 -16.92 10.75
C PHE A 118 -1.02 -16.68 11.76
N THR A 119 -0.21 -17.69 12.08
CA THR A 119 0.99 -17.54 12.92
C THR A 119 2.28 -17.47 12.10
N ASP A 120 2.20 -17.66 10.78
CA ASP A 120 3.35 -17.57 9.88
C ASP A 120 4.03 -16.17 9.98
N PRO A 121 5.37 -16.11 10.12
CA PRO A 121 6.09 -14.85 10.25
C PRO A 121 5.90 -13.89 9.06
N VAL A 122 5.73 -14.42 7.84
CA VAL A 122 5.47 -13.62 6.63
C VAL A 122 4.07 -13.05 6.67
N PHE A 123 3.06 -13.82 7.10
CA PHE A 123 1.70 -13.32 7.28
C PHE A 123 1.62 -12.28 8.39
N GLN A 124 2.32 -12.48 9.51
CA GLN A 124 2.39 -11.49 10.58
C GLN A 124 3.07 -10.19 10.11
N ARG A 125 4.17 -10.30 9.36
CA ARG A 125 4.83 -9.15 8.74
C ARG A 125 3.93 -8.45 7.72
N SER A 126 3.12 -9.18 6.96
CA SER A 126 2.25 -8.60 5.91
C SER A 126 1.11 -7.74 6.48
N LYS A 127 0.77 -7.93 7.76
CA LYS A 127 -0.22 -7.13 8.51
C LYS A 127 0.41 -5.98 9.29
N ARG A 128 1.74 -5.83 9.25
CA ARG A 128 2.45 -4.76 9.95
C ARG A 128 2.61 -3.54 9.05
N TRP A 129 1.79 -2.52 9.28
CA TRP A 129 1.73 -1.30 8.47
C TRP A 129 2.62 -0.20 9.03
N ARG A 130 3.86 -0.11 8.54
CA ARG A 130 4.77 0.98 8.92
C ARG A 130 4.36 2.32 8.30
N VAL A 131 3.64 2.30 7.19
CA VAL A 131 3.02 3.48 6.61
C VAL A 131 1.52 3.21 6.56
N SER A 132 0.73 4.06 7.20
CA SER A 132 -0.72 4.00 7.14
C SER A 132 -1.22 5.29 6.51
N THR A 133 -2.03 5.17 5.45
CA THR A 133 -2.47 6.30 4.64
C THR A 133 -3.98 6.35 4.51
N SER A 134 -4.54 7.56 4.47
CA SER A 134 -5.96 7.77 4.17
C SER A 134 -6.22 9.11 3.51
N THR A 135 -6.81 9.12 2.32
CA THR A 135 -7.22 10.36 1.65
C THR A 135 -8.59 10.80 2.14
N LEU A 136 -8.64 11.81 3.01
CA LEU A 136 -9.87 12.48 3.44
C LEU A 136 -9.74 14.00 3.29
N PRO A 137 -10.70 14.69 2.65
CA PRO A 137 -10.57 16.10 2.29
C PRO A 137 -10.58 17.09 3.48
N LEU A 138 -10.92 16.65 4.69
CA LEU A 138 -11.26 17.55 5.82
C LEU A 138 -10.70 17.13 7.19
N LEU A 139 -9.81 16.14 7.26
CA LEU A 139 -9.21 15.73 8.55
C LEU A 139 -7.77 16.26 8.70
N PRO A 140 -7.37 16.70 9.91
CA PRO A 140 -6.05 17.29 10.16
C PRO A 140 -4.89 16.28 10.20
N GLY A 141 -5.16 14.98 10.04
CA GLY A 141 -4.18 13.88 10.11
C GLY A 141 -4.52 12.86 11.21
N PHE A 142 -3.74 11.79 11.30
CA PHE A 142 -3.85 10.75 12.33
C PHE A 142 -2.45 10.19 12.71
N GLY A 143 -2.35 9.57 13.88
CA GLY A 143 -1.08 9.00 14.38
C GLY A 143 -0.63 7.73 13.66
N CYS A 144 0.60 7.29 13.94
CA CYS A 144 1.06 5.98 13.46
C CYS A 144 0.27 4.82 14.09
N VAL A 145 0.21 3.68 13.38
CA VAL A 145 -0.48 2.46 13.85
C VAL A 145 0.48 1.42 14.45
N VAL A 146 1.78 1.74 14.45
CA VAL A 146 2.89 0.93 14.98
C VAL A 146 4.01 1.89 15.41
N ASP A 147 4.77 1.53 16.45
CA ASP A 147 5.74 2.43 17.11
C ASP A 147 6.81 3.02 16.20
N ASP A 148 7.22 2.30 15.16
CA ASP A 148 8.25 2.69 14.19
C ASP A 148 7.65 3.09 12.82
N GLY A 149 6.39 3.53 12.83
CA GLY A 149 5.60 3.86 11.65
C GLY A 149 5.18 5.32 11.56
N ILE A 150 4.41 5.63 10.52
CA ILE A 150 3.93 6.97 10.18
C ILE A 150 2.46 6.90 9.73
N GLY A 151 1.65 7.84 10.19
CA GLY A 151 0.29 8.09 9.71
C GLY A 151 0.29 9.27 8.74
N ILE A 152 -0.33 9.11 7.57
CA ILE A 152 -0.37 10.09 6.48
C ILE A 152 -1.82 10.31 6.04
#